data_AF-A0A914WCL2-F1
#
_entry.id   AF-A0A914WCL2-F1
#
_cell.length_a   1.000
_cell.length_b   1.000
_cell.length_c   1.000
_cell.angle_alpha   90.00
_cell.angle_beta   90.00
_cell.angle_gamma   90.00
#
_symmetry.space_group_name_H-M   'P 1'
#
loop_
_entity.id
_entity.type
_entity.pdbx_description
1 polymer ?
#
loop_
_entity_poly.entity_id
_entity_poly.type
_entity_poly.pdbx_seq_one_letter_code
_entity_poly.pdbx_strand_id
1 'polypeptide(L)'
;MDDLKRRAIARYIDSFAKSMEAVQVMDHLQFDLLKPEDVAEVNAEATRHKRARKLIEILYGKREDSEPFEKFEAALQKTEGHKAFAREIRQALNELHDSPPADPPLTQH
;
A
#
# COMPACT_ATOMS: atom_id res chain seq x y z
N MET A 1 -2.21 -12.36 -5.32
CA MET A 1 -1.61 -11.01 -5.22
C MET A 1 -0.12 -11.20 -5.42
N ASP A 2 0.47 -10.54 -6.40
CA ASP A 2 1.89 -10.73 -6.73
C ASP A 2 2.75 -10.36 -5.52
N ASP A 3 3.60 -11.29 -5.09
CA ASP A 3 4.61 -11.13 -4.04
C ASP A 3 5.44 -9.84 -4.23
N LEU A 4 5.62 -9.48 -5.50
CA LEU A 4 6.25 -8.27 -5.99
C LEU A 4 5.55 -6.98 -5.52
N LYS A 5 4.22 -6.91 -5.62
CA LYS A 5 3.42 -5.77 -5.18
C LYS A 5 3.52 -5.61 -3.67
N ARG A 6 3.48 -6.72 -2.92
CA ARG A 6 3.68 -6.71 -1.46
C ARG A 6 5.06 -6.20 -1.07
N ARG A 7 6.12 -6.63 -1.76
CA ARG A 7 7.50 -6.15 -1.52
C ARG A 7 7.69 -4.68 -1.87
N ALA A 8 7.11 -4.21 -2.97
CA ALA A 8 7.10 -2.79 -3.33
C ALA A 8 6.55 -1.95 -2.19
N ILE A 9 5.35 -2.33 -1.77
CA ILE A 9 4.62 -1.61 -0.76
C ILE A 9 5.39 -1.67 0.56
N ALA A 10 5.84 -2.83 1.01
CA ALA A 10 6.63 -2.97 2.24
C ALA A 10 7.94 -2.16 2.22
N ARG A 11 8.61 -2.07 1.07
CA ARG A 11 9.87 -1.32 0.92
C ARG A 11 9.67 0.19 1.05
N TYR A 12 8.53 0.69 0.60
CA TYR A 12 8.26 2.12 0.59
C TYR A 12 7.25 2.56 1.66
N ILE A 13 6.60 1.62 2.37
CA ILE A 13 5.54 1.86 3.37
C ILE A 13 5.97 2.86 4.44
N ASP A 14 7.24 2.84 4.87
CA ASP A 14 7.74 3.73 5.91
C ASP A 14 8.07 5.14 5.39
N SER A 15 8.45 5.29 4.12
CA SER A 15 8.55 6.64 3.51
C SER A 15 7.16 7.21 3.24
N PHE A 16 6.25 6.34 2.83
CA PHE A 16 4.87 6.63 2.48
C PHE A 16 4.00 7.00 3.69
N ALA A 17 4.10 6.25 4.78
CA ALA A 17 3.33 6.49 5.99
C ALA A 17 3.69 7.81 6.71
N LYS A 18 4.87 8.38 6.43
CA LYS A 18 5.26 9.71 6.95
C LYS A 18 4.48 10.85 6.31
N SER A 19 4.07 10.69 5.05
CA SER A 19 3.43 11.75 4.26
C SER A 19 1.93 11.52 4.04
N MET A 20 1.42 10.30 4.28
CA MET A 20 0.02 9.95 4.04
C MET A 20 -0.91 10.31 5.21
N GLU A 21 -2.03 10.96 4.93
CA GLU A 21 -3.16 11.10 5.86
C GLU A 21 -4.13 9.91 5.72
N ALA A 22 -3.90 8.86 6.50
CA ALA A 22 -4.68 7.62 6.42
C ALA A 22 -6.20 7.85 6.52
N VAL A 23 -6.62 8.79 7.37
CA VAL A 23 -8.05 9.08 7.60
C VAL A 23 -8.73 9.63 6.34
N GLN A 24 -8.06 10.54 5.61
CA GLN A 24 -8.62 11.13 4.38
C GLN A 24 -8.72 10.10 3.25
N VAL A 25 -7.75 9.19 3.17
CA VAL A 25 -7.74 8.11 2.19
C VAL A 25 -8.79 7.04 2.54
N MET A 26 -8.98 6.76 3.84
CA MET A 26 -9.98 5.81 4.34
C MET A 26 -11.41 6.22 4.00
N ASP A 27 -11.75 7.51 4.04
CA ASP A 27 -13.10 7.99 3.70
C ASP A 27 -13.53 7.56 2.27
N HIS A 28 -12.56 7.45 1.35
CA HIS A 28 -12.81 6.98 -0.01
C HIS A 28 -12.81 5.44 -0.15
N LEU A 29 -12.38 4.70 0.88
CA LEU A 29 -12.20 3.24 0.85
C LEU A 29 -13.19 2.48 1.75
N GLN A 30 -13.75 3.16 2.75
CA GLN A 30 -14.65 2.64 3.77
C GLN A 30 -15.86 1.87 3.21
N PHE A 31 -16.31 2.21 2.00
CA PHE A 31 -17.51 1.62 1.40
C PHE A 31 -17.22 0.61 0.28
N ASP A 32 -15.99 0.60 -0.25
CA ASP A 32 -15.60 -0.23 -1.39
C ASP A 32 -14.66 -1.38 -1.01
N LEU A 33 -13.86 -1.20 0.05
CA LEU A 33 -12.71 -2.07 0.33
C LEU A 33 -12.51 -2.43 1.78
N LEU A 34 -12.78 -1.50 2.71
CA LEU A 34 -12.54 -1.72 4.13
C LEU A 34 -13.82 -2.21 4.81
N LYS A 35 -13.70 -3.22 5.67
CA LYS A 35 -14.79 -3.57 6.58
C LYS A 35 -14.78 -2.63 7.79
N PRO A 36 -15.88 -2.52 8.55
CA PRO A 36 -15.92 -1.72 9.78
C PRO A 36 -14.84 -2.13 10.80
N GLU A 37 -14.52 -3.43 10.88
CA GLU A 37 -13.43 -3.95 11.71
C GLU A 37 -12.05 -3.44 11.28
N ASP A 38 -11.82 -3.34 9.97
CA ASP A 38 -10.57 -2.83 9.42
C ASP A 38 -10.39 -1.33 9.73
N VAL A 39 -11.49 -0.56 9.63
CA VAL A 39 -11.52 0.86 10.00
C VAL A 39 -11.21 1.04 11.48
N ALA A 40 -11.78 0.19 12.34
CA ALA A 40 -11.51 0.20 13.77
C ALA A 40 -10.04 -0.16 14.09
N GLU A 41 -9.49 -1.16 13.41
CA GLU A 41 -8.07 -1.54 13.54
C GLU A 41 -7.13 -0.40 13.15
N VAL A 42 -7.41 0.32 12.06
CA VAL A 42 -6.61 1.50 11.70
C VAL A 42 -6.78 2.58 12.75
N ASN A 43 -8.00 2.94 13.13
CA ASN A 43 -8.24 4.01 14.11
C ASN A 43 -7.69 3.73 15.51
N ALA A 44 -7.46 2.46 15.86
CA ALA A 44 -6.82 2.08 17.11
C ALA A 44 -5.32 2.45 17.19
N GLU A 45 -4.67 2.76 16.06
CA GLU A 45 -3.25 3.10 16.03
C GLU A 45 -2.97 4.53 16.53
N ALA A 46 -2.02 4.65 17.46
CA ALA A 46 -1.75 5.88 18.19
C ALA A 46 -1.16 7.03 17.36
N THR A 47 -0.53 6.75 16.21
CA THR A 47 0.16 7.76 15.40
C THR A 47 -0.32 7.72 13.96
N ARG A 48 -0.26 8.88 13.27
CA ARG A 48 -0.60 8.99 11.84
C ARG A 48 0.20 8.00 10.99
N HIS A 49 1.50 7.86 11.27
CA HIS A 49 2.38 6.88 10.61
C HIS A 49 1.89 5.44 10.79
N LYS A 50 1.59 5.04 12.02
CA LYS A 50 1.10 3.68 12.30
C LYS A 50 -0.28 3.43 11.67
N ARG A 51 -1.17 4.42 11.66
CA ARG A 51 -2.47 4.35 10.96
C ARG A 51 -2.28 4.09 9.46
N ALA A 52 -1.40 4.87 8.84
CA ALA A 52 -1.08 4.74 7.42
C ALA A 52 -0.50 3.36 7.09
N ARG A 53 0.45 2.89 7.91
CA ARG A 53 1.02 1.56 7.78
C ARG A 53 -0.03 0.46 7.95
N LYS A 54 -0.87 0.55 8.98
CA LYS A 54 -1.93 -0.44 9.27
C LYS A 54 -2.97 -0.52 8.15
N LEU A 55 -3.37 0.63 7.60
CA LEU A 55 -4.28 0.69 6.45
C LEU A 55 -3.71 -0.08 5.25
N ILE A 56 -2.44 0.17 4.94
CA ILE A 56 -1.72 -0.50 3.87
C ILE A 56 -1.61 -2.01 4.20
N GLU A 57 -1.21 -2.40 5.40
CA GLU A 57 -1.16 -3.81 5.82
C GLU A 57 -2.52 -4.54 5.69
N ILE A 58 -3.64 -3.86 5.95
CA ILE A 58 -4.98 -4.44 5.77
C ILE A 58 -5.29 -4.63 4.28
N LEU A 59 -5.08 -3.59 3.47
CA LEU A 59 -5.37 -3.61 2.03
C LEU A 59 -4.50 -4.64 1.29
N TYR A 60 -3.27 -4.87 1.75
CA TYR A 60 -2.28 -5.69 1.07
C TYR A 60 -1.96 -7.02 1.74
N GLY A 61 -2.18 -7.15 3.04
CA GLY A 61 -1.91 -8.38 3.81
C GLY A 61 -3.07 -9.36 3.82
N LYS A 62 -4.32 -8.88 3.90
CA LYS A 62 -5.50 -9.73 4.10
C LYS A 62 -6.17 -10.23 2.81
N ARG A 63 -5.89 -9.64 1.64
CA ARG A 63 -6.57 -9.99 0.38
C ARG A 63 -5.60 -10.55 -0.66
N GLU A 64 -5.97 -11.68 -1.27
CA GLU A 64 -5.23 -12.32 -2.36
C GLU A 64 -5.50 -11.67 -3.72
N ASP A 65 -6.51 -10.82 -3.84
CA ASP A 65 -6.86 -10.19 -5.12
C ASP A 65 -6.06 -8.92 -5.41
N SER A 66 -5.89 -8.61 -6.70
CA SER A 66 -5.21 -7.40 -7.20
C SER A 66 -6.12 -6.16 -7.27
N GLU A 67 -7.44 -6.34 -7.29
CA GLU A 67 -8.45 -5.27 -7.31
C GLU A 67 -8.33 -4.23 -6.16
N PRO A 68 -7.93 -4.62 -4.92
CA PRO A 68 -7.67 -3.68 -3.82
C PRO A 68 -6.61 -2.61 -4.14
N PHE A 69 -5.66 -2.93 -5.01
CA PHE A 69 -4.58 -2.02 -5.36
C PHE A 69 -5.08 -0.86 -6.22
N GLU A 70 -5.85 -1.14 -7.27
CA GLU A 70 -6.33 -0.11 -8.20
C GLU A 70 -7.31 0.85 -7.52
N LYS A 71 -8.18 0.32 -6.66
CA LYS A 71 -9.10 1.14 -5.87
C LYS A 71 -8.37 1.97 -4.81
N PHE A 72 -7.29 1.46 -4.22
CA PHE A 72 -6.42 2.25 -3.34
C PHE A 72 -5.71 3.37 -4.10
N GLU A 73 -5.11 3.07 -5.26
CA GLU A 73 -4.51 4.09 -6.14
C GLU A 73 -5.55 5.17 -6.53
N ALA A 74 -6.76 4.75 -6.90
CA ALA A 74 -7.85 5.66 -7.25
C ALA A 74 -8.27 6.54 -6.06
N ALA A 75 -8.32 5.99 -4.84
CA ALA A 75 -8.59 6.76 -3.63
C ALA A 75 -7.50 7.83 -3.39
N LEU A 76 -6.23 7.46 -3.53
CA LEU A 76 -5.10 8.39 -3.38
C LEU A 76 -5.10 9.50 -4.43
N GLN A 77 -5.50 9.20 -5.67
CA GLN A 77 -5.63 10.22 -6.72
C GLN A 77 -6.79 11.19 -6.45
N LYS A 78 -7.83 10.74 -5.75
CA LYS A 78 -8.99 11.55 -5.35
C LYS A 78 -8.71 12.40 -4.11
N THR A 79 -7.82 11.97 -3.23
CA THR A 79 -7.41 12.75 -2.05
C THR A 79 -6.40 13.83 -2.44
N GLU A 80 -6.74 15.10 -2.22
CA GLU A 80 -5.79 16.20 -2.42
C GLU A 80 -4.53 15.99 -1.55
N GLY A 81 -3.36 16.35 -2.10
CA GLY A 81 -2.07 16.09 -1.46
C GLY A 81 -1.49 14.68 -1.64
N HIS A 82 -2.28 13.73 -2.18
CA HIS A 82 -1.87 12.32 -2.30
C HIS A 82 -1.70 11.84 -3.76
N LYS A 83 -1.78 12.76 -4.74
CA LYS A 83 -1.54 12.44 -6.17
C LYS A 83 -0.08 12.05 -6.46
N ALA A 84 0.87 12.76 -5.83
CA ALA A 84 2.30 12.43 -5.94
C ALA A 84 2.56 11.01 -5.40
N PHE A 85 1.88 10.65 -4.32
CA PHE A 85 1.95 9.36 -3.68
C PHE A 85 1.43 8.21 -4.57
N ALA A 86 0.27 8.40 -5.22
CA ALA A 86 -0.26 7.42 -6.18
C ALA A 86 0.74 7.15 -7.32
N ARG A 87 1.42 8.20 -7.80
CA ARG A 87 2.45 8.09 -8.84
C ARG A 87 3.71 7.36 -8.33
N GLU A 88 4.18 7.63 -7.12
CA GLU A 88 5.36 6.98 -6.54
C GLU A 88 5.14 5.48 -6.33
N ILE A 89 3.97 5.06 -5.83
CA ILE A 89 3.66 3.62 -5.69
C ILE A 89 3.63 2.96 -7.06
N ARG A 90 3.01 3.58 -8.06
CA ARG A 90 2.96 3.05 -9.42
C ARG A 90 4.35 2.94 -10.05
N GLN A 91 5.22 3.92 -9.81
CA GLN A 91 6.60 3.85 -10.24
C GLN A 91 7.36 2.71 -9.54
N ALA A 92 7.23 2.58 -8.22
CA ALA A 92 7.84 1.50 -7.45
C ALA A 92 7.38 0.11 -7.94
N LEU A 93 6.10 -0.03 -8.30
CA LEU A 93 5.57 -1.25 -8.91
C LEU A 93 6.19 -1.54 -10.28
N ASN A 94 6.29 -0.54 -11.14
CA ASN A 94 6.91 -0.70 -12.46
C ASN A 94 8.39 -1.07 -12.35
N GLU A 95 9.14 -0.41 -11.45
CA GLU A 95 10.55 -0.71 -11.19
C GLU A 95 10.76 -2.15 -10.72
N LEU A 96 9.84 -2.66 -9.89
CA LEU A 96 9.89 -4.05 -9.44
C LEU A 96 9.43 -5.01 -10.54
N HIS A 97 8.52 -4.61 -11.42
CA HIS A 97 8.07 -5.43 -12.55
C HIS A 97 9.15 -5.57 -13.64
N ASP A 98 9.96 -4.52 -13.86
CA ASP A 98 11.10 -4.53 -14.76
C ASP A 98 12.38 -5.14 -14.13
N SER A 99 12.38 -5.37 -12.82
CA SER A 99 13.49 -6.06 -12.14
C SER A 99 13.25 -7.57 -12.19
N PRO A 100 14.05 -8.37 -12.93
CA PRO A 100 13.99 -9.82 -12.81
C PRO A 100 14.22 -10.22 -11.35
N PRO A 101 13.58 -11.30 -10.85
CA PRO A 101 13.95 -11.82 -9.53
C PRO A 101 15.46 -12.06 -9.58
N ALA A 102 16.20 -11.36 -8.72
CA ALA A 102 17.62 -11.60 -8.61
C ALA A 102 17.81 -13.09 -8.32
N ASP A 103 18.34 -13.83 -9.29
CA ASP A 103 18.71 -15.22 -9.09
C ASP A 103 19.56 -15.28 -7.81
N PRO A 104 19.26 -16.19 -6.86
CA PRO A 104 20.16 -16.40 -5.75
C PRO A 104 21.55 -16.70 -6.34
N PRO A 105 22.64 -16.18 -5.76
CA PRO A 105 23.97 -16.38 -6.31
C PRO A 105 24.17 -17.88 -6.49
N LEU A 106 24.40 -18.30 -7.75
CA LEU A 106 24.79 -19.67 -8.07
C LEU A 106 26.05 -19.95 -7.26
N THR A 107 25.90 -20.69 -6.17
CA THR A 107 27.02 -21.23 -5.41
C THR A 107 27.78 -22.15 -6.38
N GLN A 108 28.83 -21.63 -7.00
CA GLN A 108 29.75 -22.44 -7.78
C GLN A 108 30.50 -23.33 -6.77
N HIS A 109 30.13 -24.61 -6.76
CA HIS A 109 30.87 -25.70 -6.13
C HIS A 109 31.82 -26.34 -7.15
#